data_AF-A0A6L3FAR2-F1
#
_entry.id   AF-A0A6L3FAR2-F1
#
_cell.length_a   1.000
_cell.length_b   1.000
_cell.length_c   1.000
_cell.angle_alpha   90.00
_cell.angle_beta   90.00
_cell.angle_gamma   90.00
#
_symmetry.space_group_name_H-M   'P 1'
#
loop_
_entity.id
_entity.type
_entity.pdbx_description
1 polymer ?
#
loop_
_entity_poly.entity_id
_entity_poly.type
_entity_poly.pdbx_seq_one_letter_code
_entity_poly.pdbx_strand_id
1 'polypeptide(L)'
;MHIPWRNTTDDNGLIRLRHEIATFLYPRITDNKPQSMKVSFSFPTTEEGRQEFESLERAIKMGEIGSWEGVLTGMSEEILPWFGDLVNQKGIFSKLPIESPKTIGNITFVVTNGENGEWHVTSDFRITKGGSESLEISNEHRTESLLHFIIREEKNNLSTTVKINNQAKTMSSSAHQARAAFRFLETLSQGCRLSLYLPNQDKPIVTKINPLGKIFTLHLEILQLLDKVCVIEDEFDTSFAIPLEETTSEDIQDVDELIEIIETGKYTAQNQIFTVEFNNPELLNRLLETHQQNREMVFRVKPEEFGYELFGKFLDIGHRRIDIVQGTIGMPVEQFKNAIAVVTDDSPFKLKLVNSTITNIYPDQYIKEAKRISKLLRQNFEFENIHLFGSLVWGDLFNVETDIDLAIVGLAPDKFMSVLSLIEKSTKYPVDLVDISNVPESLRQQILNEGQLLNE
;
A
#
# COMPACT_ATOMS: atom_id res chain seq x y z
N MET A 1 -0.05 39.70 37.34
CA MET A 1 0.37 40.85 36.51
C MET A 1 1.00 41.87 37.46
N HIS A 2 2.29 42.18 37.32
CA HIS A 2 2.95 43.19 38.16
C HIS A 2 2.80 44.55 37.48
N ILE A 3 1.98 45.43 38.06
CA ILE A 3 1.85 46.82 37.58
C ILE A 3 2.80 47.68 38.44
N PRO A 4 3.83 48.30 37.86
CA PRO A 4 4.74 49.16 38.62
C PRO A 4 4.01 50.44 39.08
N TRP A 5 4.23 50.85 40.32
CA TRP A 5 3.51 51.93 41.02
C TRP A 5 3.80 53.35 40.48
N ARG A 6 4.59 53.48 39.42
CA ARG A 6 4.88 54.76 38.76
C ARG A 6 4.48 54.68 37.29
N ASN A 7 3.18 54.75 37.04
CA ASN A 7 2.64 54.74 35.68
C ASN A 7 2.65 56.17 35.10
N THR A 8 3.54 56.42 34.15
CA THR A 8 3.43 57.50 33.15
C THR A 8 2.85 56.91 31.86
N THR A 9 1.71 56.24 31.96
CA THR A 9 1.06 55.71 30.77
C THR A 9 0.14 56.80 30.23
N ASP A 10 0.32 57.15 28.95
CA ASP A 10 -0.56 58.06 28.23
C ASP A 10 -1.89 57.38 27.91
N ASP A 11 -2.83 58.12 27.33
CA ASP A 11 -4.15 57.60 27.00
C ASP A 11 -4.07 56.35 26.10
N ASN A 12 -3.10 56.30 25.19
CA ASN A 12 -2.84 55.14 24.34
C ASN A 12 -2.36 53.92 25.15
N GLY A 13 -1.49 54.12 26.14
CA GLY A 13 -1.05 53.07 27.05
C GLY A 13 -2.18 52.56 27.96
N LEU A 14 -3.12 53.42 28.38
CA LEU A 14 -4.32 53.01 29.12
C LEU A 14 -5.25 52.18 28.25
N ILE A 15 -5.49 52.59 27.00
CA ILE A 15 -6.29 51.84 26.02
C ILE A 15 -5.66 50.46 25.77
N ARG A 16 -4.34 50.40 25.59
CA ARG A 16 -3.62 49.13 25.38
C ARG A 16 -3.69 48.22 26.61
N LEU A 17 -3.46 48.74 27.81
CA LEU A 17 -3.56 47.96 29.05
C LEU A 17 -4.99 47.45 29.27
N ARG A 18 -6.00 48.27 28.96
CA ARG A 18 -7.41 47.88 28.98
C ARG A 18 -7.69 46.74 28.01
N HIS A 19 -7.16 46.80 26.79
CA HIS A 19 -7.26 45.70 25.82
C HIS A 19 -6.56 44.43 26.33
N GLU A 20 -5.36 44.52 26.91
CA GLU A 20 -4.64 43.35 27.43
C GLU A 20 -5.36 42.71 28.63
N ILE A 21 -5.92 43.52 29.53
CA ILE A 21 -6.74 43.03 30.66
C ILE A 21 -8.06 42.44 30.16
N ALA A 22 -8.74 43.10 29.21
CA ALA A 22 -9.97 42.59 28.61
C ALA A 22 -9.73 41.25 27.91
N THR A 23 -8.63 41.12 27.16
CA THR A 23 -8.23 39.86 26.48
C THR A 23 -7.90 38.76 27.49
N PHE A 24 -7.31 39.09 28.65
CA PHE A 24 -7.03 38.14 29.73
C PHE A 24 -8.29 37.72 30.52
N LEU A 25 -9.27 38.61 30.66
CA LEU A 25 -10.51 38.36 31.40
C LEU A 25 -11.63 37.78 30.51
N TYR A 26 -11.60 38.00 29.19
CA TYR A 26 -12.56 37.48 28.20
C TYR A 26 -12.77 35.96 28.33
N PRO A 27 -11.72 35.12 28.49
CA PRO A 27 -11.89 33.67 28.63
C PRO A 27 -12.44 33.23 29.99
N ARG A 28 -12.47 34.13 31.00
CA ARG A 28 -12.90 33.81 32.38
C ARG A 28 -14.32 34.27 32.72
N ILE A 29 -14.90 35.18 31.95
CA ILE A 29 -16.24 35.74 32.21
C ILE A 29 -17.34 34.87 31.58
N THR A 30 -16.99 34.03 30.62
CA THR A 30 -17.92 33.11 29.98
C THR A 30 -17.71 31.71 30.57
N ASP A 31 -18.53 31.33 31.57
CA ASP A 31 -18.60 29.96 32.11
C ASP A 31 -19.09 28.96 31.04
N ASN A 32 -18.33 28.77 29.96
CA ASN A 32 -18.72 28.00 28.77
C ASN A 32 -20.08 28.38 28.16
N LYS A 33 -20.62 29.56 28.48
CA LYS A 33 -21.88 30.05 27.93
C LYS A 33 -21.62 30.74 26.57
N PRO A 34 -22.32 30.34 25.50
CA PRO A 34 -22.20 31.00 24.21
C PRO A 34 -22.61 32.46 24.33
N GLN A 35 -21.75 33.36 23.86
CA GLN A 35 -22.05 34.79 23.78
C GLN A 35 -22.50 35.13 22.36
N SER A 36 -23.51 35.99 22.24
CA SER A 36 -23.94 36.54 20.97
C SER A 36 -23.51 37.99 20.88
N MET A 37 -22.89 38.37 19.78
CA MET A 37 -22.49 39.76 19.52
C MET A 37 -23.23 40.26 18.29
N LYS A 38 -23.85 41.44 18.39
CA LYS A 38 -24.42 42.13 17.23
C LYS A 38 -23.47 43.25 16.80
N VAL A 39 -23.00 43.17 15.56
CA VAL A 39 -22.09 44.15 14.96
C VAL A 39 -22.74 44.72 13.69
N SER A 40 -22.56 46.01 13.44
CA SER A 40 -23.04 46.70 12.24
C SER A 40 -21.87 47.30 11.47
N PHE A 41 -21.84 47.06 10.16
CA PHE A 41 -20.84 47.58 9.24
C PHE A 41 -21.50 48.45 8.18
N SER A 42 -20.82 49.51 7.73
CA SER A 42 -21.19 50.22 6.50
C SER A 42 -20.07 50.13 5.48
N PHE A 43 -20.47 49.89 4.24
CA PHE A 43 -19.59 49.87 3.07
C PHE A 43 -19.88 51.09 2.18
N PRO A 44 -18.89 51.58 1.42
CA PRO A 44 -19.13 52.61 0.41
C PRO A 44 -20.21 52.16 -0.59
N THR A 45 -21.01 53.10 -1.11
CA THR A 45 -21.97 52.81 -2.19
C THR A 45 -21.29 52.67 -3.57
N THR A 46 -19.97 52.58 -3.61
CA THR A 46 -19.22 52.33 -4.84
C THR A 46 -19.33 50.85 -5.23
N GLU A 47 -18.97 50.54 -6.48
CA GLU A 47 -18.90 49.16 -6.93
C GLU A 47 -17.90 48.35 -6.07
N GLU A 48 -16.78 48.94 -5.64
CA GLU A 48 -15.85 48.26 -4.73
C GLU A 48 -16.52 47.95 -3.39
N GLY A 49 -17.23 48.91 -2.78
CA GLY A 49 -17.90 48.68 -1.50
C GLY A 49 -19.03 47.64 -1.58
N ARG A 50 -19.70 47.54 -2.73
CA ARG A 50 -20.66 46.45 -2.99
C ARG A 50 -19.96 45.09 -3.04
N GLN A 51 -18.83 44.99 -3.74
CA GLN A 51 -18.05 43.75 -3.83
C GLN A 51 -17.51 43.34 -2.44
N GLU A 52 -17.10 44.28 -1.61
CA GLU A 52 -16.68 44.03 -0.23
C GLU A 52 -17.82 43.53 0.65
N PHE A 53 -19.02 44.12 0.53
CA PHE A 53 -20.21 43.64 1.23
C PHE A 53 -20.61 42.22 0.79
N GLU A 54 -20.63 41.95 -0.51
CA GLU A 54 -20.92 40.62 -1.05
C GLU A 54 -19.86 39.59 -0.62
N SER A 55 -18.60 39.99 -0.46
CA SER A 55 -17.53 39.17 0.09
C SER A 55 -17.75 38.86 1.58
N LEU A 56 -18.10 39.86 2.39
CA LEU A 56 -18.44 39.67 3.81
C LEU A 56 -19.66 38.75 3.98
N GLU A 57 -20.71 38.96 3.18
CA GLU A 57 -21.89 38.08 3.23
C GLU A 57 -21.51 36.64 2.91
N ARG A 58 -20.67 36.40 1.89
CA ARG A 58 -20.19 35.05 1.58
C ARG A 58 -19.30 34.49 2.68
N ALA A 59 -18.47 35.30 3.32
CA ALA A 59 -17.67 34.86 4.47
C ALA A 59 -18.58 34.40 5.63
N ILE A 60 -19.65 35.14 5.94
CA ILE A 60 -20.60 34.78 7.01
C ILE A 60 -21.45 33.57 6.62
N LYS A 61 -22.04 33.58 5.42
CA LYS A 61 -22.98 32.55 4.96
C LYS A 61 -22.29 31.24 4.62
N MET A 62 -21.16 31.33 3.93
CA MET A 62 -20.45 30.19 3.35
C MET A 62 -19.14 29.83 4.05
N GLY A 63 -18.66 30.66 4.98
CA GLY A 63 -17.35 30.46 5.60
C GLY A 63 -16.18 30.71 4.64
N GLU A 64 -16.38 31.50 3.58
CA GLU A 64 -15.31 31.86 2.64
C GLU A 64 -14.28 32.78 3.31
N ILE A 65 -13.00 32.54 3.02
CA ILE A 65 -11.93 33.42 3.49
C ILE A 65 -11.94 34.69 2.62
N GLY A 66 -12.14 35.83 3.26
CA GLY A 66 -12.12 37.14 2.61
C GLY A 66 -11.33 38.18 3.42
N SER A 67 -10.99 39.27 2.75
CA SER A 67 -10.54 40.52 3.38
C SER A 67 -11.43 41.63 2.85
N TRP A 68 -11.88 42.51 3.73
CA TRP A 68 -12.77 43.61 3.37
C TRP A 68 -12.40 44.87 4.15
N GLU A 69 -12.49 46.03 3.49
CA GLU A 69 -12.45 47.31 4.17
C GLU A 69 -13.87 47.74 4.54
N GLY A 70 -14.04 48.32 5.72
CA GLY A 70 -15.34 48.79 6.16
C GLY A 70 -15.25 49.77 7.31
N VAL A 71 -16.37 50.42 7.59
CA VAL A 71 -16.53 51.23 8.79
C VAL A 71 -17.44 50.47 9.75
N LEU A 72 -16.96 50.24 10.96
CA LEU A 72 -17.77 49.69 12.04
C LEU A 72 -18.74 50.76 12.53
N THR A 73 -20.03 50.63 12.25
CA THR A 73 -21.04 51.65 12.58
C THR A 73 -21.79 51.38 13.88
N GLY A 74 -21.68 50.18 14.44
CA GLY A 74 -22.31 49.87 15.72
C GLY A 74 -21.94 48.51 16.30
N MET A 75 -22.10 48.38 17.61
CA MET A 75 -21.91 47.16 18.40
C MET A 75 -22.97 47.10 19.50
N SER A 76 -23.26 45.90 20.03
CA SER A 76 -24.16 45.73 21.17
C SER A 76 -23.66 46.49 22.41
N GLU A 77 -24.57 47.07 23.19
CA GLU A 77 -24.25 47.91 24.37
C GLU A 77 -23.39 47.17 25.40
N GLU A 78 -23.55 45.85 25.51
CA GLU A 78 -22.85 44.99 26.47
C GLU A 78 -21.33 44.95 26.27
N ILE A 79 -20.88 45.12 25.02
CA ILE A 79 -19.45 45.09 24.65
C ILE A 79 -18.91 46.47 24.28
N LEU A 80 -19.80 47.44 24.06
CA LEU A 80 -19.46 48.80 23.69
C LEU A 80 -18.43 49.43 24.64
N PRO A 81 -18.46 49.19 25.96
CA PRO A 81 -17.41 49.70 26.83
C PRO A 81 -16.03 49.20 26.38
N TRP A 82 -15.88 48.00 25.85
CA TRP A 82 -14.57 47.39 25.57
C TRP A 82 -14.01 47.77 24.20
N PHE A 83 -14.89 48.12 23.26
CA PHE A 83 -14.53 48.39 21.85
C PHE A 83 -14.96 49.78 21.37
N GLY A 84 -15.47 50.64 22.26
CA GLY A 84 -16.17 51.89 21.91
C GLY A 84 -15.38 52.83 21.01
N ASP A 85 -14.05 52.86 21.13
CA ASP A 85 -13.19 53.73 20.31
C ASP A 85 -13.05 53.24 18.86
N LEU A 86 -13.40 51.97 18.57
CA LEU A 86 -13.36 51.40 17.22
C LEU A 86 -14.61 51.76 16.38
N VAL A 87 -15.70 52.18 17.03
CA VAL A 87 -16.92 52.56 16.33
C VAL A 87 -16.67 53.87 15.57
N ASN A 88 -17.03 53.87 14.28
CA ASN A 88 -16.76 54.92 13.27
C ASN A 88 -15.31 55.02 12.77
N GLN A 89 -14.42 54.08 13.11
CA GLN A 89 -13.10 54.02 12.48
C GLN A 89 -13.15 53.20 11.20
N LYS A 90 -12.47 53.69 10.15
CA LYS A 90 -12.21 52.88 8.93
C LYS A 90 -11.14 51.85 9.28
N GLY A 91 -11.47 50.57 9.13
CA GLY A 91 -10.56 49.47 9.42
C GLY A 91 -10.49 48.48 8.27
N ILE A 92 -9.34 47.84 8.11
CA ILE A 92 -9.22 46.62 7.30
C ILE A 92 -9.57 45.47 8.23
N PHE A 93 -10.70 44.83 7.98
CA PHE A 93 -11.06 43.59 8.65
C PHE A 93 -10.54 42.46 7.78
N SER A 94 -9.38 41.94 8.15
CA SER A 94 -8.77 40.78 7.49
C SER A 94 -8.80 39.60 8.45
N LYS A 95 -9.19 38.43 7.93
CA LYS A 95 -9.33 37.16 8.68
C LYS A 95 -10.33 37.24 9.84
N LEU A 96 -11.55 36.76 9.59
CA LEU A 96 -12.14 35.83 10.55
C LEU A 96 -11.43 34.50 10.29
N PRO A 97 -10.41 34.08 11.06
CA PRO A 97 -10.10 32.66 11.02
C PRO A 97 -11.37 31.96 11.48
N ILE A 98 -11.88 31.04 10.68
CA ILE A 98 -12.39 29.82 11.30
C ILE A 98 -11.26 29.41 12.23
N GLU A 99 -11.53 29.32 13.53
CA GLU A 99 -10.62 28.75 14.53
C GLU A 99 -9.80 27.64 13.87
N SER A 100 -8.49 27.60 14.11
CA SER A 100 -7.55 26.61 13.54
C SER A 100 -8.29 25.33 13.15
N PRO A 101 -8.31 24.95 11.85
CA PRO A 101 -9.35 24.12 11.25
C PRO A 101 -9.73 22.98 12.18
N LYS A 102 -10.93 23.08 12.75
CA LYS A 102 -11.37 22.19 13.82
C LYS A 102 -11.37 20.75 13.28
N THR A 103 -10.56 19.90 13.90
CA THR A 103 -10.53 18.47 13.58
C THR A 103 -11.88 17.87 13.94
N ILE A 104 -12.50 17.24 12.96
CA ILE A 104 -13.74 16.48 13.15
C ILE A 104 -13.38 15.08 13.68
N GLY A 105 -12.26 14.54 13.20
CA GLY A 105 -11.76 13.21 13.48
C GLY A 105 -11.82 12.32 12.25
N ASN A 106 -11.64 11.02 12.46
CA ASN A 106 -11.65 10.04 11.39
C ASN A 106 -13.07 9.74 10.93
N ILE A 107 -13.35 9.94 9.64
CA ILE A 107 -14.57 9.48 8.99
C ILE A 107 -14.23 8.23 8.19
N THR A 108 -15.03 7.17 8.38
CA THR A 108 -14.91 5.93 7.60
C THR A 108 -16.03 5.86 6.57
N PHE A 109 -15.64 5.80 5.30
CA PHE A 109 -16.52 5.54 4.17
C PHE A 109 -16.54 4.05 3.90
N VAL A 110 -17.74 3.52 3.73
CA VAL A 110 -17.97 2.11 3.45
C VAL A 110 -18.85 1.99 2.23
N VAL A 111 -18.38 1.29 1.20
CA VAL A 111 -19.16 0.98 0.00
C VAL A 111 -19.43 -0.51 -0.10
N THR A 112 -20.67 -0.85 -0.41
CA THR A 112 -21.09 -2.23 -0.69
C THR A 112 -22.02 -2.26 -1.89
N ASN A 113 -21.83 -3.24 -2.77
CA ASN A 113 -22.72 -3.54 -3.89
C ASN A 113 -23.39 -4.92 -3.75
N GLY A 114 -23.36 -5.53 -2.56
CA GLY A 114 -23.96 -6.84 -2.27
C GLY A 114 -23.14 -8.04 -2.73
N GLU A 115 -22.51 -7.98 -3.91
CA GLU A 115 -21.78 -9.11 -4.51
C GLU A 115 -20.25 -9.01 -4.35
N ASN A 116 -19.67 -7.82 -4.40
CA ASN A 116 -18.20 -7.59 -4.44
C ASN A 116 -17.60 -7.19 -3.08
N GLY A 117 -18.23 -7.63 -1.99
CA GLY A 117 -17.77 -7.34 -0.63
C GLY A 117 -18.02 -5.91 -0.15
N GLU A 118 -17.30 -5.53 0.90
CA GLU A 118 -17.37 -4.24 1.58
C GLU A 118 -15.98 -3.59 1.56
N TRP A 119 -15.89 -2.36 1.06
CA TRP A 119 -14.63 -1.62 0.95
C TRP A 119 -14.64 -0.40 1.85
N HIS A 120 -13.57 -0.25 2.64
CA HIS A 120 -13.46 0.77 3.68
C HIS A 120 -12.35 1.76 3.33
N VAL A 121 -12.64 3.05 3.43
CA VAL A 121 -11.65 4.12 3.37
C VAL A 121 -11.83 5.01 4.59
N THR A 122 -10.80 5.12 5.42
CA THR A 122 -10.82 5.97 6.61
C THR A 122 -9.86 7.13 6.43
N SER A 123 -10.33 8.35 6.70
CA SER A 123 -9.47 9.54 6.65
C SER A 123 -9.83 10.54 7.73
N ASP A 124 -8.86 11.37 8.11
CA ASP A 124 -9.06 12.46 9.08
C ASP A 124 -9.63 13.68 8.37
N PHE A 125 -10.73 14.24 8.90
CA PHE A 125 -11.40 15.40 8.32
C PHE A 125 -11.25 16.64 9.17
N ARG A 126 -11.17 17.77 8.48
CA ARG A 126 -11.19 19.11 9.06
C ARG A 126 -12.28 19.94 8.42
N ILE A 127 -12.84 20.87 9.21
CA ILE A 127 -13.70 21.91 8.66
C ILE A 127 -12.82 22.86 7.85
N THR A 128 -13.05 22.93 6.54
CA THR A 128 -12.37 23.88 5.63
C THR A 128 -13.15 25.16 5.45
N LYS A 129 -14.49 25.09 5.49
CA LYS A 129 -15.38 26.25 5.50
C LYS A 129 -16.56 26.00 6.43
N GLY A 130 -16.94 26.99 7.22
CA GLY A 130 -18.07 26.90 8.13
C GLY A 130 -18.79 28.23 8.21
N GLY A 131 -19.98 28.30 7.59
CA GLY A 131 -20.84 29.47 7.61
C GLY A 131 -22.22 29.17 8.19
N SER A 132 -23.05 30.21 8.25
CA SER A 132 -24.43 30.08 8.73
C SER A 132 -25.29 29.19 7.82
N GLU A 133 -24.98 29.14 6.51
CA GLU A 133 -25.77 28.46 5.49
C GLU A 133 -25.08 27.23 4.89
N SER A 134 -23.77 27.09 5.02
CA SER A 134 -23.05 25.89 4.56
C SER A 134 -21.95 25.44 5.50
N LEU A 135 -21.61 24.16 5.38
CA LEU A 135 -20.48 23.52 6.05
C LEU A 135 -19.70 22.73 5.01
N GLU A 136 -18.39 22.94 4.94
CA GLU A 136 -17.48 22.19 4.09
C GLU A 136 -16.42 21.52 4.95
N ILE A 137 -16.27 20.21 4.76
CA ILE A 137 -15.28 19.40 5.45
C ILE A 137 -14.45 18.67 4.41
N SER A 138 -13.15 18.55 4.66
CA SER A 138 -12.21 17.97 3.71
C SER A 138 -11.08 17.24 4.43
N ASN A 139 -10.46 16.28 3.74
CA ASN A 139 -9.23 15.63 4.14
C ASN A 139 -8.03 16.02 3.24
N GLU A 140 -8.14 17.06 2.40
CA GLU A 140 -7.07 17.52 1.50
C GLU A 140 -5.80 17.97 2.23
N HIS A 141 -5.86 18.23 3.54
CA HIS A 141 -4.66 18.47 4.36
C HIS A 141 -3.77 17.24 4.52
N ARG A 142 -4.28 16.04 4.19
CA ARG A 142 -3.52 14.79 4.18
C ARG A 142 -2.84 14.65 2.82
N THR A 143 -1.54 14.91 2.79
CA THR A 143 -0.72 14.66 1.61
C THR A 143 -0.80 13.20 1.20
N GLU A 144 -0.64 12.26 2.14
CA GLU A 144 -0.62 10.80 1.89
C GLU A 144 -1.98 10.15 1.54
N SER A 145 -3.08 10.91 1.45
CA SER A 145 -4.39 10.30 1.21
C SER A 145 -4.63 10.05 -0.27
N LEU A 146 -4.86 8.80 -0.65
CA LEU A 146 -5.15 8.41 -2.03
C LEU A 146 -6.45 8.99 -2.57
N LEU A 147 -7.43 9.18 -1.68
CA LEU A 147 -8.71 9.79 -2.00
C LEU A 147 -8.85 11.07 -1.18
N HIS A 148 -9.07 12.18 -1.87
CA HIS A 148 -9.47 13.43 -1.24
C HIS A 148 -10.98 13.59 -1.37
N PHE A 149 -11.64 13.70 -0.23
CA PHE A 149 -13.06 13.91 -0.12
C PHE A 149 -13.31 15.36 0.30
N ILE A 150 -14.17 16.04 -0.43
CA ILE A 150 -14.74 17.33 -0.03
C ILE A 150 -16.24 17.10 0.12
N ILE A 151 -16.72 17.19 1.35
CA ILE A 151 -18.14 17.07 1.66
C ILE A 151 -18.67 18.47 1.97
N ARG A 152 -19.64 18.92 1.19
CA ARG A 152 -20.33 20.19 1.38
C ARG A 152 -21.79 19.95 1.71
N GLU A 153 -22.25 20.49 2.82
CA GLU A 153 -23.65 20.53 3.21
C GLU A 153 -24.19 21.94 3.07
N GLU A 154 -25.29 22.10 2.36
CA GLU A 154 -26.04 23.36 2.27
C GLU A 154 -27.29 23.26 3.17
N LYS A 155 -27.28 24.00 4.27
CA LYS A 155 -28.33 23.93 5.31
C LYS A 155 -29.70 24.36 4.79
N ASN A 156 -29.73 25.31 3.86
CA ASN A 156 -30.97 25.87 3.33
C ASN A 156 -31.75 24.89 2.44
N ASN A 157 -31.07 23.98 1.75
CA ASN A 157 -31.70 23.04 0.82
C ASN A 157 -31.58 21.58 1.26
N LEU A 158 -30.95 21.31 2.41
CA LEU A 158 -30.67 19.98 2.95
C LEU A 158 -29.95 19.08 1.92
N SER A 159 -29.14 19.68 1.05
CA SER A 159 -28.34 18.95 0.07
C SER A 159 -26.93 18.72 0.59
N THR A 160 -26.42 17.52 0.34
CA THR A 160 -25.03 17.16 0.59
C THR A 160 -24.37 16.81 -0.73
N THR A 161 -23.31 17.52 -1.08
CA THR A 161 -22.45 17.21 -2.22
C THR A 161 -21.17 16.58 -1.72
N VAL A 162 -20.81 15.43 -2.27
CA VAL A 162 -19.53 14.76 -2.01
C VAL A 162 -18.72 14.80 -3.29
N LYS A 163 -17.58 15.51 -3.27
CA LYS A 163 -16.60 15.48 -4.34
C LYS A 163 -15.46 14.57 -3.93
N ILE A 164 -15.07 13.66 -4.82
CA ILE A 164 -13.97 12.72 -4.61
C ILE A 164 -12.91 13.01 -5.67
N ASN A 165 -11.73 13.45 -5.24
CA ASN A 165 -10.57 13.60 -6.11
C ASN A 165 -9.65 12.40 -5.88
N ASN A 166 -9.31 11.69 -6.95
CA ASN A 166 -8.37 10.58 -6.89
C ASN A 166 -6.93 11.12 -7.04
N GLN A 167 -6.13 10.99 -5.98
CA GLN A 167 -4.70 11.33 -5.96
C GLN A 167 -3.81 10.09 -6.04
N ALA A 168 -4.38 8.90 -6.31
CA ALA A 168 -3.61 7.66 -6.33
C ALA A 168 -2.52 7.58 -7.41
N LYS A 169 -2.46 8.57 -8.30
CA LYS A 169 -1.44 8.71 -9.34
C LYS A 169 -0.07 9.14 -8.80
N THR A 170 0.00 9.76 -7.61
CA THR A 170 1.18 10.55 -7.20
C THR A 170 1.76 10.17 -5.84
N MET A 171 1.45 8.99 -5.28
CA MET A 171 1.53 8.79 -3.82
C MET A 171 2.20 7.50 -3.33
N SER A 172 2.83 7.62 -2.15
CA SER A 172 3.76 6.69 -1.50
C SER A 172 3.12 5.55 -0.68
N SER A 173 1.82 5.32 -0.84
CA SER A 173 1.07 4.37 -0.02
C SER A 173 1.38 2.91 -0.36
N SER A 174 1.25 2.01 0.62
CA SER A 174 1.25 0.54 0.41
C SER A 174 0.28 0.10 -0.69
N ALA A 175 0.59 -1.01 -1.36
CA ALA A 175 -0.27 -1.62 -2.37
C ALA A 175 -1.67 -1.92 -1.84
N HIS A 176 -1.79 -2.33 -0.57
CA HIS A 176 -3.07 -2.57 0.09
C HIS A 176 -4.00 -1.35 0.13
N GLN A 177 -3.46 -0.19 0.49
CA GLN A 177 -4.22 1.06 0.53
C GLN A 177 -4.63 1.49 -0.89
N ALA A 178 -3.71 1.37 -1.86
CA ALA A 178 -4.01 1.60 -3.26
C ALA A 178 -5.13 0.68 -3.74
N ARG A 179 -5.01 -0.63 -3.56
CA ARG A 179 -6.04 -1.63 -3.89
C ARG A 179 -7.39 -1.25 -3.28
N ALA A 180 -7.44 -0.94 -1.98
CA ALA A 180 -8.68 -0.57 -1.31
C ALA A 180 -9.31 0.70 -1.91
N ALA A 181 -8.51 1.73 -2.21
CA ALA A 181 -8.99 2.96 -2.85
C ALA A 181 -9.52 2.70 -4.27
N PHE A 182 -8.81 1.91 -5.09
CA PHE A 182 -9.25 1.57 -6.44
C PHE A 182 -10.52 0.71 -6.44
N ARG A 183 -10.64 -0.29 -5.55
CA ARG A 183 -11.85 -1.10 -5.38
C ARG A 183 -13.03 -0.30 -4.85
N PHE A 184 -12.77 0.67 -3.96
CA PHE A 184 -13.76 1.63 -3.50
C PHE A 184 -14.32 2.46 -4.66
N LEU A 185 -13.45 3.01 -5.52
CA LEU A 185 -13.86 3.77 -6.70
C LEU A 185 -14.57 2.90 -7.74
N GLU A 186 -14.10 1.67 -7.98
CA GLU A 186 -14.75 0.69 -8.86
C GLU A 186 -16.19 0.43 -8.41
N THR A 187 -16.36 0.14 -7.12
CA THR A 187 -17.67 -0.14 -6.51
C THR A 187 -18.60 1.07 -6.61
N LEU A 188 -18.09 2.29 -6.37
CA LEU A 188 -18.86 3.52 -6.57
C LEU A 188 -19.33 3.70 -8.02
N SER A 189 -18.46 3.43 -9.00
CA SER A 189 -18.76 3.61 -10.41
C SER A 189 -19.91 2.73 -10.90
N GLN A 190 -20.03 1.52 -10.33
CA GLN A 190 -21.05 0.52 -10.65
C GLN A 190 -22.39 0.78 -9.94
N GLY A 191 -22.45 1.77 -9.05
CA GLY A 191 -23.60 2.04 -8.19
C GLY A 191 -23.57 1.15 -6.95
N CYS A 192 -23.73 1.77 -5.78
CA CYS A 192 -23.53 1.08 -4.51
C CYS A 192 -24.38 1.70 -3.39
N ARG A 193 -24.33 1.07 -2.22
CA ARG A 193 -24.75 1.68 -0.96
C ARG A 193 -23.50 2.24 -0.27
N LEU A 194 -23.50 3.56 -0.07
CA LEU A 194 -22.44 4.28 0.66
C LEU A 194 -22.91 4.52 2.09
N SER A 195 -22.08 4.11 3.06
CA SER A 195 -22.29 4.35 4.49
C SER A 195 -21.15 5.19 5.03
N LEU A 196 -21.46 6.28 5.75
CA LEU A 196 -20.49 7.18 6.37
C LEU A 196 -20.58 7.04 7.88
N TYR A 197 -19.48 6.62 8.49
CA TYR A 197 -19.36 6.53 9.94
C TYR A 197 -18.64 7.77 10.46
N LEU A 198 -19.38 8.61 11.19
CA LEU A 198 -18.85 9.80 11.82
C LEU A 198 -18.32 9.48 13.23
N PRO A 199 -17.29 10.20 13.72
CA PRO A 199 -16.86 10.09 15.11
C PRO A 199 -18.03 10.30 16.07
N ASN A 200 -18.13 9.43 17.09
CA ASN A 200 -19.14 9.50 18.14
C ASN A 200 -20.59 9.31 17.66
N GLN A 201 -20.82 8.67 16.51
CA GLN A 201 -22.14 8.24 16.08
C GLN A 201 -22.21 6.71 15.96
N ASP A 202 -23.19 6.11 16.65
CA ASP A 202 -23.37 4.65 16.65
C ASP A 202 -23.96 4.12 15.33
N LYS A 203 -24.61 4.99 14.54
CA LYS A 203 -25.28 4.63 13.30
C LYS A 203 -24.67 5.39 12.12
N PRO A 204 -24.33 4.70 11.01
CA PRO A 204 -23.81 5.38 9.84
C PRO A 204 -24.91 6.17 9.13
N ILE A 205 -24.51 7.23 8.45
CA ILE A 205 -25.34 7.90 7.44
C ILE A 205 -25.28 7.06 6.17
N VAL A 206 -26.43 6.58 5.70
CA VAL A 206 -26.51 5.68 4.56
C VAL A 206 -27.17 6.37 3.38
N THR A 207 -26.55 6.27 2.21
CA THR A 207 -27.12 6.75 0.95
C THR A 207 -26.91 5.73 -0.17
N LYS A 208 -27.81 5.75 -1.17
CA LYS A 208 -27.67 4.92 -2.38
C LYS A 208 -27.09 5.79 -3.48
N ILE A 209 -25.96 5.36 -4.03
CA ILE A 209 -25.29 6.00 -5.15
C ILE A 209 -25.70 5.25 -6.43
N ASN A 210 -26.29 5.97 -7.38
CA ASN A 210 -26.57 5.42 -8.69
C ASN A 210 -25.25 5.25 -9.47
N PRO A 211 -25.17 4.28 -10.41
CA PRO A 211 -23.98 4.09 -11.23
C PRO A 211 -23.57 5.39 -11.91
N LEU A 212 -22.29 5.75 -11.80
CA LEU A 212 -21.74 7.01 -12.31
C LEU A 212 -21.43 6.96 -13.82
N GLY A 213 -21.71 5.84 -14.49
CA GLY A 213 -21.41 5.62 -15.91
C GLY A 213 -19.91 5.47 -16.18
N LYS A 214 -19.49 5.58 -17.46
CA LYS A 214 -18.10 5.38 -17.93
C LYS A 214 -17.08 6.44 -17.45
N ILE A 215 -17.42 7.24 -16.43
CA ILE A 215 -16.56 8.33 -15.95
C ILE A 215 -15.27 7.79 -15.31
N PHE A 216 -15.28 6.55 -14.82
CA PHE A 216 -14.12 5.84 -14.30
C PHE A 216 -13.82 4.60 -15.14
N THR A 217 -13.03 4.75 -16.19
CA THR A 217 -12.35 3.59 -16.79
C THR A 217 -11.15 3.27 -15.89
N LEU A 218 -11.39 2.54 -14.80
CA LEU A 218 -10.29 1.97 -14.04
C LEU A 218 -9.65 0.90 -14.92
N HIS A 219 -8.36 1.04 -15.18
CA HIS A 219 -7.61 0.05 -15.94
C HIS A 219 -7.60 -1.24 -15.10
N LEU A 220 -8.29 -2.28 -15.56
CA LEU A 220 -8.32 -3.59 -14.91
C LEU A 220 -6.91 -4.11 -14.62
N GLU A 221 -5.97 -3.79 -15.50
CA GLU A 221 -4.53 -4.05 -15.39
C GLU A 221 -3.91 -3.47 -14.11
N ILE A 222 -4.30 -2.25 -13.70
CA ILE A 222 -3.80 -1.63 -12.45
C ILE A 222 -4.30 -2.42 -11.24
N LEU A 223 -5.58 -2.80 -11.22
CA LEU A 223 -6.11 -3.60 -10.11
C LEU A 223 -5.44 -4.97 -10.03
N GLN A 224 -5.18 -5.62 -11.17
CA GLN A 224 -4.45 -6.89 -11.23
C GLN A 224 -3.01 -6.75 -10.73
N LEU A 225 -2.32 -5.67 -11.12
CA LEU A 225 -0.99 -5.35 -10.60
C LEU A 225 -1.03 -5.15 -9.09
N LEU A 226 -1.95 -4.33 -8.58
CA LEU A 226 -2.12 -4.08 -7.15
C LEU A 226 -2.44 -5.36 -6.37
N ASP A 227 -3.30 -6.23 -6.91
CA ASP A 227 -3.63 -7.52 -6.32
C ASP A 227 -2.37 -8.39 -6.17
N LYS A 228 -1.51 -8.44 -7.20
CA LYS A 228 -0.22 -9.15 -7.16
C LYS A 228 0.75 -8.52 -6.17
N VAL A 229 0.94 -7.20 -6.20
CA VAL A 229 1.87 -6.53 -5.28
C VAL A 229 1.42 -6.70 -3.83
N CYS A 230 0.11 -6.73 -3.53
CA CYS A 230 -0.37 -7.05 -2.18
C CYS A 230 0.07 -8.44 -1.72
N VAL A 231 0.04 -9.45 -2.59
CA VAL A 231 0.53 -10.81 -2.27
C VAL A 231 2.03 -10.76 -1.94
N ILE A 232 2.82 -9.98 -2.69
CA ILE A 232 4.24 -9.76 -2.43
C ILE A 232 4.45 -9.03 -1.08
N GLU A 233 3.65 -7.99 -0.79
CA GLU A 233 3.72 -7.27 0.49
C GLU A 233 3.47 -8.19 1.69
N ASP A 234 2.44 -9.04 1.60
CA ASP A 234 2.07 -10.00 2.64
C ASP A 234 3.14 -11.08 2.83
N GLU A 235 3.74 -11.52 1.72
CA GLU A 235 4.73 -12.59 1.71
C GLU A 235 6.06 -12.19 2.36
N PHE A 236 6.48 -10.95 2.13
CA PHE A 236 7.78 -10.40 2.57
C PHE A 236 7.68 -9.37 3.69
N ASP A 237 6.49 -9.17 4.28
CA ASP A 237 6.23 -8.15 5.32
C ASP A 237 6.80 -6.77 4.96
N THR A 238 6.64 -6.38 3.69
CA THR A 238 7.25 -5.18 3.11
C THR A 238 6.21 -4.38 2.34
N SER A 239 6.05 -3.09 2.63
CA SER A 239 5.14 -2.22 1.85
C SER A 239 5.85 -1.52 0.70
N PHE A 240 5.19 -1.39 -0.46
CA PHE A 240 5.72 -0.66 -1.62
C PHE A 240 4.93 0.62 -1.88
N ALA A 241 5.65 1.69 -2.21
CA ALA A 241 5.09 2.88 -2.82
C ALA A 241 5.06 2.63 -4.33
N ILE A 242 3.88 2.38 -4.91
CA ILE A 242 3.77 2.02 -6.33
C ILE A 242 3.57 3.28 -7.17
N PRO A 243 4.54 3.70 -7.99
CA PRO A 243 4.39 4.87 -8.84
C PRO A 243 3.58 4.48 -10.09
N LEU A 244 2.25 4.44 -9.98
CA LEU A 244 1.36 3.89 -11.03
C LEU A 244 1.53 4.55 -12.42
N GLU A 245 1.93 5.82 -12.49
CA GLU A 245 2.20 6.51 -13.76
C GLU A 245 3.61 6.26 -14.32
N GLU A 246 4.54 5.83 -13.48
CA GLU A 246 5.94 5.54 -13.85
C GLU A 246 6.24 4.04 -13.89
N THR A 247 5.25 3.21 -13.56
CA THR A 247 5.37 1.74 -13.60
C THR A 247 5.67 1.31 -15.02
N THR A 248 6.85 0.72 -15.20
CA THR A 248 7.37 0.25 -16.49
C THR A 248 6.87 -1.16 -16.78
N SER A 249 7.09 -1.62 -18.02
CA SER A 249 6.86 -3.04 -18.35
C SER A 249 7.82 -3.97 -17.62
N GLU A 250 9.01 -3.49 -17.25
CA GLU A 250 10.00 -4.23 -16.47
C GLU A 250 9.49 -4.44 -15.05
N ASP A 251 8.97 -3.41 -14.40
CA ASP A 251 8.34 -3.55 -13.07
C ASP A 251 7.19 -4.58 -13.06
N ILE A 252 6.35 -4.58 -14.11
CA ILE A 252 5.26 -5.55 -14.24
C ILE A 252 5.82 -6.97 -14.40
N GLN A 253 6.88 -7.12 -15.19
CA GLN A 253 7.56 -8.42 -15.38
C GLN A 253 8.18 -8.90 -14.06
N ASP A 254 8.82 -8.02 -13.29
CA ASP A 254 9.42 -8.36 -11.99
C ASP A 254 8.35 -8.78 -10.98
N VAL A 255 7.20 -8.10 -10.96
CA VAL A 255 6.05 -8.51 -10.15
C VAL A 255 5.55 -9.90 -10.56
N ASP A 256 5.43 -10.17 -11.86
CA ASP A 256 4.95 -11.45 -12.37
C ASP A 256 5.93 -12.59 -12.04
N GLU A 257 7.23 -12.34 -12.18
CA GLU A 257 8.31 -13.26 -11.80
C GLU A 257 8.28 -13.57 -10.30
N LEU A 258 8.16 -12.55 -9.45
CA LEU A 258 8.04 -12.74 -8.00
C LEU A 258 6.80 -13.53 -7.63
N ILE A 259 5.65 -13.28 -8.27
CA ILE A 259 4.43 -14.07 -8.03
C ILE A 259 4.64 -15.53 -8.41
N GLU A 260 5.26 -15.82 -9.55
CA GLU A 260 5.56 -17.20 -9.96
C GLU A 260 6.46 -17.90 -8.94
N ILE A 261 7.47 -17.19 -8.42
CA ILE A 261 8.36 -17.68 -7.37
C ILE A 261 7.61 -17.97 -6.08
N ILE A 262 6.73 -17.08 -5.64
CA ILE A 262 5.93 -17.29 -4.41
C ILE A 262 5.00 -18.49 -4.58
N GLU A 263 4.34 -18.60 -5.74
CA GLU A 263 3.32 -19.61 -5.98
C GLU A 263 3.88 -21.00 -6.30
N THR A 264 5.11 -21.10 -6.83
CA THR A 264 5.68 -22.36 -7.33
C THR A 264 7.10 -22.67 -6.83
N GLY A 265 7.73 -21.72 -6.15
CA GLY A 265 9.10 -21.81 -5.66
C GLY A 265 10.14 -21.74 -6.78
N LYS A 266 9.72 -21.50 -8.02
CA LYS A 266 10.61 -21.44 -9.18
C LYS A 266 10.14 -20.40 -10.19
N TYR A 267 11.06 -20.02 -11.07
CA TYR A 267 10.78 -19.20 -12.24
C TYR A 267 11.61 -19.70 -13.42
N THR A 268 11.04 -19.67 -14.62
CA THR A 268 11.74 -20.13 -15.83
C THR A 268 11.73 -19.10 -16.94
N ALA A 269 12.92 -18.55 -17.25
CA ALA A 269 13.12 -17.66 -18.37
C ALA A 269 13.67 -18.42 -19.59
N GLN A 270 13.02 -18.26 -20.74
CA GLN A 270 13.43 -18.88 -22.01
C GLN A 270 14.19 -17.90 -22.92
N ASN A 271 14.93 -18.46 -23.88
CA ASN A 271 15.68 -17.72 -24.91
C ASN A 271 16.68 -16.70 -24.35
N GLN A 272 17.25 -16.99 -23.18
CA GLN A 272 18.21 -16.12 -22.52
C GLN A 272 19.62 -16.31 -23.10
N ILE A 273 20.39 -15.23 -23.07
CA ILE A 273 21.83 -15.26 -23.30
C ILE A 273 22.49 -15.37 -21.93
N PHE A 274 23.20 -16.47 -21.70
CA PHE A 274 23.93 -16.68 -20.46
C PHE A 274 25.42 -16.69 -20.72
N THR A 275 26.20 -16.00 -19.90
CA THR A 275 27.66 -15.99 -19.99
C THR A 275 28.25 -16.61 -18.74
N VAL A 276 29.07 -17.65 -18.92
CA VAL A 276 29.78 -18.34 -17.83
C VAL A 276 31.27 -18.13 -17.98
N GLU A 277 31.95 -17.88 -16.88
CA GLU A 277 33.40 -17.78 -16.85
C GLU A 277 34.00 -19.09 -16.32
N PHE A 278 34.95 -19.65 -17.06
CA PHE A 278 35.63 -20.89 -16.71
C PHE A 278 37.12 -20.65 -16.50
N ASN A 279 37.63 -21.08 -15.34
CA ASN A 279 39.05 -21.07 -15.01
C ASN A 279 39.69 -22.48 -15.08
N ASN A 280 38.93 -23.49 -15.49
CA ASN A 280 39.39 -24.88 -15.51
C ASN A 280 39.46 -25.42 -16.96
N PRO A 281 40.66 -25.61 -17.52
CA PRO A 281 40.84 -26.14 -18.88
C PRO A 281 40.25 -27.55 -19.08
N GLU A 282 40.28 -28.42 -18.05
CA GLU A 282 39.69 -29.77 -18.16
C GLU A 282 38.17 -29.71 -18.35
N LEU A 283 37.50 -28.79 -17.65
CA LEU A 283 36.07 -28.57 -17.81
C LEU A 283 35.74 -28.06 -19.22
N LEU A 284 36.54 -27.13 -19.74
CA LEU A 284 36.38 -26.61 -21.11
C LEU A 284 36.47 -27.73 -22.17
N ASN A 285 37.38 -28.70 -21.98
CA ASN A 285 37.47 -29.85 -22.89
C ASN A 285 36.21 -30.74 -22.84
N ARG A 286 35.64 -30.98 -21.66
CA ARG A 286 34.35 -31.72 -21.53
C ARG A 286 33.19 -30.97 -22.20
N LEU A 287 33.17 -29.65 -22.10
CA LEU A 287 32.19 -28.82 -22.80
C LEU A 287 32.39 -28.91 -24.32
N LEU A 288 33.62 -28.92 -24.82
CA LEU A 288 33.90 -29.10 -26.25
C LEU A 288 33.38 -30.45 -26.76
N GLU A 289 33.61 -31.54 -26.03
CA GLU A 289 33.07 -32.86 -26.39
C GLU A 289 31.53 -32.86 -26.44
N THR A 290 30.88 -32.22 -25.47
CA THR A 290 29.42 -32.09 -25.42
C THR A 290 28.90 -31.27 -26.62
N HIS A 291 29.60 -30.18 -26.97
CA HIS A 291 29.28 -29.35 -28.13
C HIS A 291 29.46 -30.08 -29.46
N GLN A 292 30.53 -30.88 -29.60
CA GLN A 292 30.77 -31.72 -30.77
C GLN A 292 29.64 -32.74 -31.00
N GLN A 293 28.99 -33.19 -29.93
CA GLN A 293 27.86 -34.10 -29.96
C GLN A 293 26.51 -33.39 -30.18
N ASN A 294 26.51 -32.06 -30.34
CA ASN A 294 25.30 -31.23 -30.45
C ASN A 294 24.31 -31.48 -29.30
N ARG A 295 24.83 -31.67 -28.08
CA ARG A 295 24.03 -31.85 -26.86
C ARG A 295 23.90 -30.54 -26.12
N GLU A 296 22.75 -30.34 -25.48
CA GLU A 296 22.55 -29.23 -24.57
C GLU A 296 23.43 -29.38 -23.34
N MET A 297 23.93 -28.24 -22.87
CA MET A 297 24.70 -28.14 -21.65
C MET A 297 23.78 -27.75 -20.52
N VAL A 298 23.93 -28.42 -19.38
CA VAL A 298 23.20 -28.11 -18.16
C VAL A 298 24.19 -27.66 -17.10
N PHE A 299 24.08 -26.41 -16.68
CA PHE A 299 24.86 -25.84 -15.61
C PHE A 299 23.99 -25.65 -14.39
N ARG A 300 24.54 -25.97 -13.22
CA ARG A 300 23.96 -25.64 -11.93
C ARG A 300 24.79 -24.56 -11.30
N VAL A 301 24.22 -23.37 -11.17
CA VAL A 301 24.89 -22.18 -10.64
C VAL A 301 24.27 -21.84 -9.30
N LYS A 302 25.11 -21.54 -8.31
CA LYS A 302 24.70 -21.03 -7.00
C LYS A 302 25.23 -19.61 -6.88
N PRO A 303 24.40 -18.58 -7.06
CA PRO A 303 24.84 -17.20 -6.85
C PRO A 303 25.24 -16.99 -5.39
N GLU A 304 26.22 -16.13 -5.15
CA GLU A 304 26.65 -15.75 -3.79
C GLU A 304 25.63 -14.82 -3.12
N GLU A 305 25.07 -13.90 -3.91
CA GLU A 305 24.04 -12.96 -3.48
C GLU A 305 22.92 -12.96 -4.52
N PHE A 306 21.68 -12.87 -4.04
CA PHE A 306 20.51 -12.71 -4.89
C PHE A 306 19.41 -11.99 -4.11
N GLY A 307 18.57 -11.28 -4.83
CA GLY A 307 17.40 -10.58 -4.34
C GLY A 307 16.72 -9.87 -5.49
N TYR A 308 15.56 -9.28 -5.23
CA TYR A 308 14.82 -8.52 -6.24
C TYR A 308 14.76 -7.07 -5.82
N GLU A 309 15.04 -6.16 -6.75
CA GLU A 309 14.70 -4.76 -6.56
C GLU A 309 13.33 -4.52 -7.18
N LEU A 310 12.35 -4.13 -6.36
CA LEU A 310 11.01 -3.84 -6.82
C LEU A 310 10.58 -2.47 -6.30
N PHE A 311 10.22 -1.56 -7.22
CA PHE A 311 9.85 -0.17 -6.90
C PHE A 311 10.88 0.55 -6.00
N GLY A 312 12.17 0.34 -6.28
CA GLY A 312 13.29 0.92 -5.54
C GLY A 312 13.53 0.33 -4.15
N LYS A 313 12.94 -0.84 -3.84
CA LYS A 313 13.18 -1.60 -2.60
C LYS A 313 13.76 -2.96 -2.90
N PHE A 314 14.81 -3.32 -2.17
CA PHE A 314 15.40 -4.65 -2.24
C PHE A 314 14.62 -5.64 -1.37
N LEU A 315 14.30 -6.81 -1.92
CA LEU A 315 13.61 -7.91 -1.28
C LEU A 315 14.56 -9.08 -1.09
N ASP A 316 14.69 -9.50 0.18
CA ASP A 316 15.35 -10.76 0.55
C ASP A 316 14.36 -11.90 0.34
N ILE A 317 14.59 -12.64 -0.74
CA ILE A 317 13.74 -13.76 -1.13
C ILE A 317 14.24 -15.11 -0.61
N GLY A 318 15.22 -15.09 0.30
CA GLY A 318 15.79 -16.26 0.96
C GLY A 318 17.30 -16.31 0.87
N HIS A 319 17.89 -17.35 1.47
CA HIS A 319 19.34 -17.55 1.54
C HIS A 319 19.86 -18.50 0.48
N ARG A 320 18.97 -19.23 -0.19
CA ARG A 320 19.34 -20.18 -1.25
C ARG A 320 18.59 -19.92 -2.55
N ARG A 321 19.35 -19.74 -3.63
CA ARG A 321 18.89 -19.80 -5.02
C ARG A 321 19.76 -20.78 -5.79
N ILE A 322 19.13 -21.54 -6.67
CA ILE A 322 19.83 -22.49 -7.54
C ILE A 322 19.35 -22.22 -8.96
N ASP A 323 20.28 -21.85 -9.81
CA ASP A 323 20.01 -21.56 -11.21
C ASP A 323 20.39 -22.79 -12.04
N ILE A 324 19.41 -23.35 -12.75
CA ILE A 324 19.63 -24.42 -13.72
C ILE A 324 19.61 -23.78 -15.08
N VAL A 325 20.78 -23.68 -15.69
CA VAL A 325 20.94 -23.10 -17.03
C VAL A 325 21.11 -24.21 -18.03
N GLN A 326 20.16 -24.33 -18.95
CA GLN A 326 20.18 -25.28 -20.04
C GLN A 326 20.35 -24.51 -21.35
N GLY A 327 21.32 -24.87 -22.20
CA GLY A 327 21.52 -24.14 -23.45
C GLY A 327 22.57 -24.75 -24.36
N THR A 328 22.81 -24.07 -25.48
CA THR A 328 23.79 -24.49 -26.49
C THR A 328 24.90 -23.46 -26.63
N ILE A 329 26.11 -23.89 -27.00
CA ILE A 329 27.22 -22.97 -27.24
C ILE A 329 26.94 -22.14 -28.49
N GLY A 330 26.94 -20.81 -28.34
CA GLY A 330 26.63 -19.87 -29.43
C GLY A 330 27.72 -19.70 -30.49
N MET A 331 28.81 -20.48 -30.43
CA MET A 331 29.94 -20.41 -31.37
C MET A 331 30.16 -21.76 -32.08
N PRO A 332 30.60 -21.76 -33.35
CA PRO A 332 30.94 -22.99 -34.07
C PRO A 332 32.00 -23.82 -33.33
N VAL A 333 31.91 -25.15 -33.44
CA VAL A 333 32.82 -26.11 -32.77
C VAL A 333 34.29 -25.78 -32.98
N GLU A 334 34.71 -25.50 -34.22
CA GLU A 334 36.12 -25.17 -34.51
C GLU A 334 36.57 -23.85 -33.91
N GLN A 335 35.66 -22.86 -33.85
CA GLN A 335 35.96 -21.59 -33.17
C GLN A 335 36.10 -21.81 -31.67
N PHE A 336 35.22 -22.61 -31.06
CA PHE A 336 35.31 -22.95 -29.65
C PHE A 336 36.61 -23.69 -29.32
N LYS A 337 36.95 -24.70 -30.13
CA LYS A 337 38.20 -25.46 -30.00
C LYS A 337 39.45 -24.57 -30.07
N ASN A 338 39.49 -23.64 -31.03
CA ASN A 338 40.61 -22.71 -31.15
C ASN A 338 40.66 -21.72 -29.97
N ALA A 339 39.49 -21.30 -29.48
CA ALA A 339 39.40 -20.34 -28.38
C ALA A 339 39.84 -20.96 -27.05
N ILE A 340 39.51 -22.23 -26.78
CA ILE A 340 39.98 -22.91 -25.56
C ILE A 340 41.48 -23.26 -25.60
N ALA A 341 42.07 -23.42 -26.79
CA ALA A 341 43.49 -23.76 -26.96
C ALA A 341 44.45 -22.64 -26.54
N VAL A 342 43.95 -21.40 -26.44
CA VAL A 342 44.72 -20.23 -25.99
C VAL A 342 44.42 -19.83 -24.55
N VAL A 343 43.53 -20.56 -23.85
CA VAL A 343 43.21 -20.30 -22.45
C VAL A 343 44.41 -20.69 -21.58
N THR A 344 44.87 -19.75 -20.77
CA THR A 344 45.89 -19.96 -19.76
C THR A 344 45.25 -19.95 -18.37
N ASP A 345 45.96 -20.48 -17.38
CA ASP A 345 45.47 -20.55 -15.98
C ASP A 345 45.13 -19.17 -15.38
N ASP A 346 45.68 -18.08 -15.95
CA ASP A 346 45.53 -16.71 -15.48
C ASP A 346 44.40 -15.91 -16.16
N SER A 347 43.62 -16.51 -17.07
CA SER A 347 42.61 -15.77 -17.86
C SER A 347 41.30 -16.55 -18.00
N PRO A 348 40.20 -16.12 -17.31
CA PRO A 348 38.92 -16.79 -17.42
C PRO A 348 38.42 -16.84 -18.85
N PHE A 349 37.97 -18.01 -19.29
CA PHE A 349 37.28 -18.17 -20.57
C PHE A 349 35.80 -17.83 -20.41
N LYS A 350 35.33 -16.80 -21.11
CA LYS A 350 33.91 -16.43 -21.14
C LYS A 350 33.18 -17.22 -22.22
N LEU A 351 32.32 -18.14 -21.82
CA LEU A 351 31.46 -18.91 -22.71
C LEU A 351 30.07 -18.30 -22.77
N LYS A 352 29.59 -18.01 -23.98
CA LYS A 352 28.21 -17.58 -24.23
C LYS A 352 27.33 -18.75 -24.64
N LEU A 353 26.30 -19.01 -23.86
CA LEU A 353 25.19 -19.91 -24.21
C LEU A 353 24.08 -19.13 -24.91
N VAL A 354 23.48 -19.75 -25.92
CA VAL A 354 22.35 -19.22 -26.70
C VAL A 354 21.19 -20.22 -26.65
N ASN A 355 19.98 -19.69 -26.92
CA ASN A 355 18.73 -20.41 -26.75
C ASN A 355 18.61 -21.02 -25.34
N SER A 356 19.09 -20.28 -24.33
CA SER A 356 19.20 -20.83 -22.99
C SER A 356 17.86 -20.74 -22.27
N THR A 357 17.54 -21.76 -21.50
CA THR A 357 16.49 -21.76 -20.48
C THR A 357 17.16 -21.65 -19.12
N ILE A 358 16.74 -20.68 -18.31
CA ILE A 358 17.22 -20.50 -16.94
C ILE A 358 16.03 -20.80 -16.03
N THR A 359 16.14 -21.87 -15.24
CA THR A 359 15.19 -22.15 -14.16
C THR A 359 15.83 -21.79 -12.83
N ASN A 360 15.30 -20.77 -12.17
CA ASN A 360 15.66 -20.40 -10.81
C ASN A 360 14.80 -21.19 -9.85
N ILE A 361 15.43 -21.84 -8.87
CA ILE A 361 14.75 -22.58 -7.81
C ILE A 361 15.07 -21.92 -6.47
N TYR A 362 14.04 -21.76 -5.65
CA TYR A 362 14.10 -21.09 -4.34
C TYR A 362 13.73 -22.08 -3.23
N PRO A 363 14.69 -22.90 -2.74
CA PRO A 363 14.43 -23.92 -1.70
C PRO A 363 13.70 -23.42 -0.46
N ASP A 364 13.95 -22.17 -0.06
CA ASP A 364 13.35 -21.61 1.15
C ASP A 364 11.84 -21.40 0.98
N GLN A 365 11.37 -21.16 -0.26
CA GLN A 365 9.95 -21.07 -0.60
C GLN A 365 9.26 -22.44 -0.53
N TYR A 366 9.90 -23.51 -1.02
CA TYR A 366 9.40 -24.88 -0.85
C TYR A 366 9.24 -25.27 0.62
N ILE A 367 10.20 -24.90 1.48
CA ILE A 367 10.13 -25.17 2.92
C ILE A 367 9.02 -24.35 3.58
N LYS A 368 8.88 -23.07 3.22
CA LYS A 368 7.79 -22.22 3.72
C LYS A 368 6.43 -22.81 3.35
N GLU A 369 6.28 -23.26 2.11
CA GLU A 369 5.06 -23.88 1.64
C GLU A 369 4.77 -25.22 2.32
N ALA A 370 5.78 -26.07 2.51
CA ALA A 370 5.65 -27.32 3.26
C ALA A 370 5.10 -27.10 4.68
N LYS A 371 5.58 -26.06 5.37
CA LYS A 371 5.07 -25.66 6.69
C LYS A 371 3.62 -25.17 6.62
N ARG A 372 3.27 -24.36 5.61
CA ARG A 372 1.89 -23.89 5.41
C ARG A 372 0.93 -25.06 5.18
N ILE A 373 1.33 -26.02 4.33
CA ILE A 373 0.57 -27.25 4.07
C ILE A 373 0.41 -28.07 5.36
N SER A 374 1.49 -28.31 6.12
CA SER A 374 1.43 -28.99 7.43
C SER A 374 0.37 -28.39 8.35
N LYS A 375 0.37 -27.05 8.48
CA LYS A 375 -0.59 -26.30 9.30
C LYS A 375 -2.03 -26.47 8.80
N LEU A 376 -2.23 -26.37 7.48
CA LEU A 376 -3.54 -26.57 6.85
C LEU A 376 -4.06 -28.00 7.10
N LEU A 377 -3.20 -29.02 6.98
CA LEU A 377 -3.58 -30.40 7.23
C LEU A 377 -3.99 -30.63 8.68
N ARG A 378 -3.22 -30.11 9.64
CA ARG A 378 -3.56 -30.22 11.07
C ARG A 378 -4.89 -29.57 11.44
N GLN A 379 -5.29 -28.51 10.73
CA GLN A 379 -6.59 -27.86 10.95
C GLN A 379 -7.78 -28.70 10.47
N ASN A 380 -7.55 -29.65 9.56
CA ASN A 380 -8.62 -30.40 8.87
C ASN A 380 -8.62 -31.91 9.18
N PHE A 381 -7.53 -32.46 9.70
CA PHE A 381 -7.36 -33.90 9.91
C PHE A 381 -6.63 -34.21 11.21
N GLU A 382 -6.94 -35.37 11.79
CA GLU A 382 -6.21 -35.94 12.93
C GLU A 382 -5.12 -36.89 12.43
N PHE A 383 -3.88 -36.64 12.86
CA PHE A 383 -2.71 -37.50 12.65
C PHE A 383 -1.67 -37.19 13.74
N GLU A 384 -0.71 -38.09 13.95
CA GLU A 384 0.30 -37.94 14.99
C GLU A 384 1.34 -36.88 14.59
N ASN A 385 2.05 -37.13 13.48
CA ASN A 385 3.20 -36.34 13.04
C ASN A 385 3.21 -36.17 11.52
N ILE A 386 3.87 -35.12 11.05
CA ILE A 386 4.18 -34.93 9.62
C ILE A 386 5.64 -34.50 9.48
N HIS A 387 6.35 -35.19 8.58
CA HIS A 387 7.76 -34.98 8.31
C HIS A 387 7.96 -34.48 6.89
N LEU A 388 8.78 -33.44 6.74
CA LEU A 388 9.43 -33.11 5.48
C LEU A 388 10.63 -34.05 5.30
N PHE A 389 10.82 -34.60 4.12
CA PHE A 389 12.00 -35.42 3.81
C PHE A 389 12.53 -35.10 2.41
N GLY A 390 13.36 -35.99 1.85
CA GLY A 390 13.79 -35.88 0.45
C GLY A 390 14.78 -34.74 0.20
N SER A 391 14.75 -34.21 -1.02
CA SER A 391 15.77 -33.27 -1.52
C SER A 391 15.85 -31.97 -0.71
N LEU A 392 14.74 -31.54 -0.12
CA LEU A 392 14.64 -30.34 0.72
C LEU A 392 15.39 -30.47 2.05
N VAL A 393 15.51 -31.69 2.58
CA VAL A 393 16.13 -31.96 3.89
C VAL A 393 17.52 -32.55 3.73
N TRP A 394 17.71 -33.49 2.80
CA TRP A 394 18.98 -34.20 2.65
C TRP A 394 20.02 -33.42 1.84
N GLY A 395 19.67 -32.27 1.26
CA GLY A 395 20.62 -31.33 0.64
C GLY A 395 21.14 -31.75 -0.73
N ASP A 396 20.69 -32.89 -1.24
CA ASP A 396 21.16 -33.47 -2.48
C ASP A 396 20.16 -33.19 -3.62
N LEU A 397 20.62 -32.34 -4.55
CA LEU A 397 20.09 -32.22 -5.92
C LEU A 397 18.70 -31.59 -6.11
N PHE A 398 18.51 -30.34 -5.66
CA PHE A 398 17.51 -29.46 -6.29
C PHE A 398 17.68 -29.44 -7.81
N ASN A 399 16.63 -29.85 -8.51
CA ASN A 399 16.54 -29.89 -9.95
C ASN A 399 15.16 -29.36 -10.40
N VAL A 400 14.92 -29.25 -11.71
CA VAL A 400 13.67 -28.68 -12.24
C VAL A 400 12.39 -29.45 -11.85
N GLU A 401 12.56 -30.72 -11.46
CA GLU A 401 11.51 -31.66 -11.03
C GLU A 401 11.39 -31.73 -9.50
N THR A 402 12.13 -30.91 -8.73
CA THR A 402 12.02 -30.89 -7.27
C THR A 402 10.59 -30.60 -6.83
N ASP A 403 10.15 -31.40 -5.86
CA ASP A 403 8.86 -31.38 -5.19
C ASP A 403 9.00 -31.28 -3.67
N ILE A 404 7.85 -31.19 -2.99
CA ILE A 404 7.75 -31.20 -1.54
C ILE A 404 7.41 -32.63 -1.08
N ASP A 405 8.40 -33.34 -0.55
CA ASP A 405 8.24 -34.68 -0.01
C ASP A 405 7.70 -34.65 1.45
N LEU A 406 6.46 -35.08 1.66
CA LEU A 406 5.79 -35.11 2.97
C LEU A 406 5.41 -36.53 3.39
N ALA A 407 5.74 -36.91 4.63
CA ALA A 407 5.35 -38.18 5.23
C ALA A 407 4.45 -37.97 6.44
N ILE A 408 3.25 -38.55 6.44
CA ILE A 408 2.30 -38.47 7.56
C ILE A 408 2.31 -39.75 8.38
N VAL A 409 2.33 -39.60 9.70
CA VAL A 409 2.29 -40.66 10.71
C VAL A 409 0.93 -40.68 11.39
N GLY A 410 0.30 -41.85 11.49
CA GLY A 410 -0.94 -42.04 12.24
C GLY A 410 -2.19 -41.47 11.55
N LEU A 411 -2.15 -41.27 10.22
CA LEU A 411 -3.34 -40.90 9.46
C LEU A 411 -4.28 -42.10 9.32
N ALA A 412 -5.57 -41.91 9.56
CA ALA A 412 -6.56 -42.95 9.29
C ALA A 412 -6.57 -43.28 7.78
N PRO A 413 -6.51 -44.58 7.38
CA PRO A 413 -6.39 -44.97 5.97
C PRO A 413 -7.50 -44.43 5.05
N ASP A 414 -8.72 -44.23 5.57
CA ASP A 414 -9.85 -43.68 4.82
C ASP A 414 -9.72 -42.17 4.52
N LYS A 415 -8.77 -41.47 5.16
CA LYS A 415 -8.54 -40.03 4.99
C LYS A 415 -7.47 -39.69 3.97
N PHE A 416 -6.62 -40.63 3.57
CA PHE A 416 -5.47 -40.37 2.69
C PHE A 416 -5.85 -39.61 1.41
N MET A 417 -6.89 -40.07 0.70
CA MET A 417 -7.37 -39.41 -0.53
C MET A 417 -7.97 -38.02 -0.28
N SER A 418 -8.54 -37.79 0.91
CA SER A 418 -9.09 -36.47 1.28
C SER A 418 -7.97 -35.48 1.56
N VAL A 419 -6.88 -35.94 2.19
CA VAL A 419 -5.66 -35.15 2.40
C VAL A 419 -5.04 -34.77 1.06
N LEU A 420 -4.84 -35.74 0.16
CA LEU A 420 -4.29 -35.49 -1.16
C LEU A 420 -5.12 -34.46 -1.95
N SER A 421 -6.45 -34.62 -1.96
CA SER A 421 -7.33 -33.65 -2.63
C SER A 421 -7.28 -32.24 -2.01
N LEU A 422 -7.05 -32.13 -0.70
CA LEU A 422 -6.87 -30.83 -0.06
C LEU A 422 -5.55 -30.19 -0.48
N ILE A 423 -4.45 -30.96 -0.51
CA ILE A 423 -3.14 -30.48 -0.94
C ILE A 423 -3.22 -29.95 -2.37
N GLU A 424 -3.70 -30.76 -3.33
CA GLU A 424 -3.82 -30.40 -4.75
C GLU A 424 -4.62 -29.12 -5.00
N LYS A 425 -5.64 -28.84 -4.17
CA LYS A 425 -6.46 -27.62 -4.27
C LYS A 425 -5.81 -26.40 -3.61
N SER A 426 -4.86 -26.63 -2.70
CA SER A 426 -4.33 -25.60 -1.82
C SER A 426 -3.00 -25.02 -2.27
N THR A 427 -2.29 -25.67 -3.20
CA THR A 427 -0.94 -25.29 -3.63
C THR A 427 -0.71 -25.54 -5.11
N LYS A 428 0.18 -24.75 -5.73
CA LYS A 428 0.71 -25.03 -7.07
C LYS A 428 2.08 -25.73 -7.02
N TYR A 429 2.66 -25.89 -5.84
CA TYR A 429 3.89 -26.66 -5.67
C TYR A 429 3.61 -28.13 -5.93
N PRO A 430 4.51 -28.86 -6.61
CA PRO A 430 4.41 -30.32 -6.65
C PRO A 430 4.69 -30.87 -5.25
N VAL A 431 3.81 -31.76 -4.78
CA VAL A 431 3.90 -32.37 -3.45
C VAL A 431 3.78 -33.88 -3.62
N ASP A 432 4.78 -34.63 -3.12
CA ASP A 432 4.68 -36.07 -2.94
C ASP A 432 4.30 -36.37 -1.49
N LEU A 433 3.16 -37.04 -1.31
CA LEU A 433 2.64 -37.38 0.01
C LEU A 433 2.67 -38.89 0.21
N VAL A 434 3.33 -39.33 1.28
CA VAL A 434 3.38 -40.75 1.67
C VAL A 434 2.78 -40.99 3.05
N ASP A 435 2.07 -42.11 3.20
CA ASP A 435 1.69 -42.66 4.51
C ASP A 435 2.86 -43.50 5.03
N ILE A 436 3.42 -43.11 6.18
CA ILE A 436 4.57 -43.78 6.78
C ILE A 436 4.33 -45.29 7.02
N SER A 437 3.06 -45.69 7.16
CA SER A 437 2.66 -47.07 7.42
C SER A 437 2.83 -47.96 6.18
N ASN A 438 2.86 -47.35 4.99
CA ASN A 438 2.85 -48.04 3.70
C ASN A 438 4.17 -47.94 2.94
N VAL A 439 5.18 -47.22 3.45
CA VAL A 439 6.51 -47.14 2.83
C VAL A 439 7.42 -48.28 3.27
N PRO A 440 8.43 -48.69 2.46
CA PRO A 440 9.41 -49.70 2.86
C PRO A 440 10.11 -49.36 4.18
N GLU A 441 10.44 -50.38 4.99
CA GLU A 441 11.07 -50.20 6.32
C GLU A 441 12.30 -49.30 6.28
N SER A 442 13.18 -49.50 5.28
CA SER A 442 14.40 -48.70 5.15
C SER A 442 14.10 -47.22 4.95
N LEU A 443 13.13 -46.89 4.09
CA LEU A 443 12.71 -45.50 3.85
C LEU A 443 12.01 -44.94 5.08
N ARG A 444 11.15 -45.72 5.74
CA ARG A 444 10.52 -45.31 7.00
C ARG A 444 11.54 -44.90 8.04
N GLN A 445 12.55 -45.73 8.28
CA GLN A 445 13.61 -45.43 9.26
C GLN A 445 14.41 -44.18 8.85
N GLN A 446 14.70 -44.02 7.57
CA GLN A 446 15.39 -42.83 7.08
C GLN A 446 14.56 -41.55 7.31
N ILE A 447 13.27 -41.56 6.96
CA ILE A 447 12.36 -40.42 7.18
C ILE A 447 12.26 -40.08 8.67
N LEU A 448 12.13 -41.08 9.55
CA LEU A 448 12.00 -40.83 10.99
C LEU A 448 13.30 -40.34 11.63
N ASN A 449 14.47 -40.74 11.11
CA ASN A 449 15.78 -40.35 11.68
C ASN A 449 16.31 -39.04 11.10
N GLU A 450 16.12 -38.81 9.81
CA GLU A 450 16.74 -37.71 9.06
C GLU A 450 15.73 -36.66 8.58
N GLY A 451 14.44 -37.01 8.52
CA GLY A 451 13.38 -36.08 8.12
C GLY A 451 13.16 -34.98 9.14
N GLN A 452 12.75 -33.81 8.66
CA GLN A 452 12.44 -32.66 9.48
C GLN A 452 10.97 -32.71 9.93
N LEU A 453 10.74 -32.78 11.24
CA LEU A 453 9.39 -32.69 11.81
C LEU A 453 8.79 -31.29 11.59
N LEU A 454 7.57 -31.19 11.07
CA LEU A 454 6.87 -29.91 10.81
C LEU A 454 5.76 -29.58 11.83
N ASN A 455 5.87 -30.10 13.07
CA ASN A 455 4.83 -30.04 14.11
C ASN A 455 4.70 -28.68 14.82
N GLU A 456 4.55 -27.57 14.09
CA GLU A 456 4.31 -26.24 14.68
C GLU A 456 2.88 -25.71 14.50
#